data_AF-A0A7S3MKL4-F1
#
_entry.id   AF-A0A7S3MKL4-F1
#
_cell.length_a   1.000
_cell.length_b   1.000
_cell.length_c   1.000
_cell.angle_alpha   90.00
_cell.angle_beta   90.00
_cell.angle_gamma   90.00
#
_symmetry.space_group_name_H-M   'P 1'
#
loop_
_entity.id
_entity.type
_entity.pdbx_description
1 polymer ?
#
loop_
_entity_poly.entity_id
_entity_poly.type
_entity_poly.pdbx_seq_one_letter_code
_entity_poly.pdbx_strand_id
1 'polypeptide(L)'
;MKILVVKDIERDDVEFICKTCGCLPIANIDTFHPEKLGRADLVQEVSTGDGKIVRVTGVPNAGKTVTILCKASNQLVLDESERSLHDALCVLRCLVKKRFLTPGGGAPEMRISYELSKWADTLLGMHSYCVRAFAEAMEVVPYTLAENAGLDAIQVVTELRNRHAAGEMAAGIN
;
A
#
# COMPACT_ATOMS: atom_id res chain seq x y z
N MET A 1 6.49 22.38 39.35
CA MET A 1 6.34 21.08 38.66
C MET A 1 6.72 21.26 37.19
N LYS A 2 7.56 20.38 36.62
CA LYS A 2 7.89 20.41 35.19
C LYS A 2 6.97 19.43 34.46
N ILE A 3 5.76 19.88 34.12
CA ILE A 3 4.77 19.08 33.37
C ILE A 3 4.70 19.66 31.96
N LEU A 4 5.01 18.84 30.95
CA LEU A 4 4.75 19.19 29.56
C LEU A 4 3.27 19.00 29.26
N VAL A 5 2.61 20.03 28.75
CA VAL A 5 1.19 20.00 28.39
C VAL A 5 1.07 20.25 26.90
N VAL A 6 0.48 19.30 26.18
CA VAL A 6 0.11 19.44 24.77
C VAL A 6 -1.39 19.73 24.72
N LYS A 7 -1.77 20.78 24.01
CA LYS A 7 -3.16 21.22 23.83
C LYS A 7 -3.58 20.99 22.39
N ASP A 8 -4.89 21.07 22.15
CA ASP A 8 -5.46 21.01 20.79
C ASP A 8 -5.07 19.72 20.04
N ILE A 9 -5.10 18.59 20.75
CA ILE A 9 -4.88 17.26 20.16
C ILE A 9 -6.13 16.87 19.38
N GLU A 10 -5.92 16.45 18.12
CA GLU A 10 -6.99 15.94 17.27
C GLU A 10 -7.63 14.68 17.88
N ARG A 11 -8.95 14.54 17.70
CA ARG A 11 -9.69 13.46 18.36
C ARG A 11 -9.24 12.07 17.92
N ASP A 12 -8.84 11.94 16.66
CA ASP A 12 -8.39 10.68 16.08
C ASP A 12 -7.03 10.24 16.63
N ASP A 13 -6.18 11.20 17.04
CA ASP A 13 -4.88 10.94 17.67
C ASP A 13 -5.02 10.42 19.10
N VAL A 14 -6.09 10.79 19.82
CA VAL A 14 -6.30 10.35 21.21
C VAL A 14 -6.36 8.84 21.29
N GLU A 15 -7.06 8.18 20.36
CA GLU A 15 -7.16 6.72 20.34
C GLU A 15 -5.79 6.07 20.07
N PHE A 16 -5.01 6.65 19.15
CA PHE A 16 -3.65 6.18 18.84
C PHE A 16 -2.71 6.31 20.05
N ILE A 17 -2.73 7.47 20.73
CA ILE A 17 -1.90 7.73 21.91
C ILE A 17 -2.28 6.79 23.06
N CYS A 18 -3.58 6.62 23.32
CA CYS A 18 -4.07 5.72 24.37
C CYS A 18 -3.66 4.27 24.12
N LYS A 19 -3.80 3.78 22.88
CA LYS A 19 -3.35 2.43 22.49
C LYS A 19 -1.85 2.26 22.61
N THR A 20 -1.08 3.28 22.22
CA THR A 20 0.38 3.24 22.23
C THR A 20 0.89 3.26 23.67
N CYS A 21 0.52 4.27 24.46
CA CYS A 21 1.04 4.48 25.81
C CYS A 21 0.38 3.60 26.89
N GLY A 22 -0.72 2.91 26.55
CA GLY A 22 -1.53 2.14 27.50
C GLY A 22 -2.27 3.01 28.52
N CYS A 23 -2.52 4.28 28.19
CA CYS A 23 -3.25 5.21 29.06
C CYS A 23 -4.75 5.22 28.74
N LEU A 24 -5.56 5.64 29.72
CA LEU A 24 -7.01 5.78 29.55
C LEU A 24 -7.40 7.26 29.49
N PRO A 25 -8.22 7.67 28.50
CA PRO A 25 -8.67 9.05 28.42
C PRO A 25 -9.62 9.36 29.59
N ILE A 26 -9.52 10.57 30.14
CA ILE A 26 -10.36 11.05 31.25
C ILE A 26 -11.14 12.28 30.83
N ALA A 27 -12.41 12.36 31.25
CA ALA A 27 -13.26 13.53 31.01
C ALA A 27 -13.21 14.56 32.16
N ASN A 28 -12.87 14.13 33.37
CA ASN A 28 -12.78 14.98 34.56
C ASN A 28 -11.45 14.72 35.30
N ILE A 29 -10.81 15.81 35.74
CA ILE A 29 -9.58 15.85 36.53
C ILE A 29 -9.71 15.08 37.85
N ASP A 30 -10.90 15.05 38.47
CA ASP A 30 -11.11 14.30 39.72
C ASP A 30 -10.85 12.79 39.56
N THR A 31 -10.97 12.29 38.32
CA THR A 31 -10.77 10.88 37.98
C THR A 31 -9.35 10.56 37.51
N PHE A 32 -8.41 11.50 37.67
CA PHE A 32 -7.00 11.38 37.30
C PHE A 32 -6.24 10.54 38.33
N HIS A 33 -6.39 9.22 38.23
CA HIS A 33 -5.70 8.25 39.09
C HIS A 33 -4.46 7.68 38.39
N PRO A 34 -3.42 7.26 39.16
CA PRO A 34 -2.20 6.67 38.61
C PRO A 34 -2.43 5.49 37.67
N GLU A 35 -3.51 4.73 37.89
CA GLU A 35 -3.90 3.57 37.08
C GLU A 35 -4.26 3.92 35.63
N LYS A 36 -4.62 5.18 35.36
CA LYS A 36 -4.97 5.64 34.01
C LYS A 36 -3.78 6.20 33.24
N LEU A 37 -2.62 6.32 33.88
CA LEU A 37 -1.41 6.87 33.28
C LEU A 37 -0.66 5.81 32.47
N GLY A 38 -0.18 6.22 31.31
CA GLY A 38 0.74 5.43 30.51
C GLY A 38 2.19 5.65 30.94
N ARG A 39 3.09 4.81 30.44
CA ARG A 39 4.53 4.95 30.68
C ARG A 39 5.28 5.14 29.36
N ALA A 40 6.31 5.97 29.39
CA ALA A 40 7.28 6.12 28.31
C ALA A 40 8.65 6.44 28.92
N ASP A 41 9.73 5.93 28.34
CA ASP A 41 11.07 6.17 28.85
C ASP A 41 11.55 7.59 28.55
N LEU A 42 11.15 8.15 27.40
CA LEU A 42 11.56 9.48 26.98
C LEU A 42 10.43 10.21 26.25
N VAL A 43 10.06 11.38 26.78
CA VAL A 43 9.15 12.35 26.16
C VAL A 43 9.91 13.65 25.99
N GLN A 44 10.06 14.12 24.75
CA GLN A 44 10.79 15.35 24.47
C GLN A 44 10.16 16.14 23.32
N GLU A 45 10.23 17.46 23.43
CA GLU A 45 9.92 18.37 22.33
C GLU A 45 11.15 18.48 21.42
N VAL A 46 11.00 18.15 20.15
CA VAL A 46 12.04 18.24 19.12
C VAL A 46 11.62 19.31 18.13
N SER A 47 12.48 20.29 17.91
CA SER A 47 12.26 21.24 16.81
C SER A 47 12.61 20.57 15.49
N THR A 48 11.63 20.52 14.61
CA THR A 48 11.81 20.27 13.18
C THR A 48 11.81 21.65 12.53
N GLY A 49 12.63 21.96 11.52
CA GLY A 49 12.75 23.34 11.00
C GLY A 49 11.43 24.12 10.83
N ASP A 50 10.35 23.42 10.48
CA ASP A 50 9.00 23.96 10.25
C ASP A 50 8.10 24.03 11.50
N GLY A 51 8.59 23.65 12.70
CA GLY A 51 7.80 23.64 13.92
C GLY A 51 8.40 22.84 15.09
N LYS A 52 7.53 22.37 15.97
CA LYS A 52 7.92 21.53 17.10
C LYS A 52 7.03 20.30 17.14
N ILE A 53 7.65 19.14 17.37
CA ILE A 53 6.96 17.87 17.54
C ILE A 53 7.27 17.32 18.92
N VAL A 54 6.31 16.64 19.54
CA VAL A 54 6.55 15.91 20.79
C VAL A 54 6.82 14.45 20.43
N ARG A 55 8.04 14.01 20.70
CA ARG A 55 8.46 12.62 20.46
C ARG A 55 8.36 11.83 21.76
N VAL A 56 7.52 10.80 21.74
CA VAL A 56 7.34 9.83 22.82
C VAL A 56 8.01 8.52 22.40
N THR A 57 9.01 8.07 23.15
CA THR A 57 9.83 6.89 22.83
C THR A 57 10.07 6.03 24.07
N GLY A 58 10.36 4.74 23.85
CA GLY A 58 10.55 3.78 24.94
C GLY A 58 9.25 3.49 25.69
N VAL A 59 8.16 3.30 24.94
CA VAL A 59 6.87 2.93 25.54
C VAL A 59 6.87 1.41 25.77
N PRO A 60 6.76 0.94 27.02
CA PRO A 60 6.72 -0.49 27.31
C PRO A 60 5.43 -1.07 26.77
N ASN A 61 5.52 -2.16 26.00
CA ASN A 61 4.39 -2.79 25.35
C ASN A 61 3.54 -1.82 24.50
N ALA A 62 4.17 -1.01 23.64
CA ALA A 62 3.51 -0.10 22.69
C ALA A 62 2.48 -0.77 21.75
N GLY A 63 2.27 -2.08 21.85
CA GLY A 63 1.38 -2.83 21.00
C GLY A 63 1.94 -2.95 19.58
N LYS A 64 1.05 -2.79 18.60
CA LYS A 64 1.37 -2.82 17.15
C LYS A 64 1.27 -1.42 16.54
N THR A 65 1.67 -0.38 17.28
CA THR A 65 1.65 0.99 16.80
C THR A 65 3.06 1.46 16.45
N VAL A 66 3.17 2.21 15.36
CA VAL A 66 4.42 2.83 14.88
C VAL A 66 4.05 4.17 14.26
N THR A 67 4.89 5.18 14.47
CA THR A 67 4.74 6.50 13.83
C THR A 67 5.88 6.70 12.84
N ILE A 68 5.55 7.05 11.60
CA ILE A 68 6.52 7.44 10.57
C ILE A 68 6.37 8.95 10.36
N LEU A 69 7.44 9.70 10.59
CA LEU A 69 7.47 11.14 10.36
C LEU A 69 7.91 11.43 8.93
N CYS A 70 6.97 11.86 8.09
CA CYS A 70 7.26 12.31 6.73
C CYS A 70 7.54 13.82 6.71
N LYS A 71 8.56 14.22 5.95
CA LYS A 71 8.87 15.62 5.67
C LYS A 71 9.04 15.81 4.18
N ALA A 72 8.44 16.85 3.62
CA ALA A 72 8.49 17.14 2.20
C ALA A 72 8.63 18.66 1.98
N SER A 73 9.01 19.05 0.76
CA SER A 73 9.23 20.46 0.39
C SER A 73 7.93 21.25 0.21
N ASN A 74 6.81 20.58 -0.05
CA ASN A 74 5.49 21.18 -0.19
C ASN A 74 4.39 20.15 0.13
N GLN A 75 3.15 20.63 0.27
CA GLN A 75 2.00 19.78 0.62
C GLN A 75 1.74 18.68 -0.42
N LEU A 76 1.89 18.98 -1.72
CA LEU A 76 1.64 18.00 -2.77
C LEU A 76 2.56 16.78 -2.66
N VAL A 77 3.85 17.00 -2.38
CA VAL A 77 4.82 15.92 -2.18
C VAL A 77 4.58 15.19 -0.86
N LEU A 78 4.09 15.89 0.17
CA LEU A 78 3.72 15.27 1.44
C LEU A 78 2.54 14.31 1.27
N ASP A 79 1.47 14.76 0.62
CA ASP A 79 0.28 13.96 0.33
C ASP A 79 0.65 12.74 -0.52
N GLU A 80 1.52 12.92 -1.51
CA GLU A 80 2.00 11.82 -2.34
C GLU A 80 2.86 10.81 -1.58
N SER A 81 3.69 11.29 -0.64
CA SER A 81 4.49 10.43 0.23
C SER A 81 3.62 9.61 1.18
N GLU A 82 2.57 10.21 1.73
CA GLU A 82 1.59 9.50 2.57
C GLU A 82 0.87 8.40 1.78
N ARG A 83 0.35 8.73 0.59
CA ARG A 83 -0.30 7.75 -0.30
C ARG A 83 0.65 6.60 -0.67
N SER A 84 1.88 6.93 -1.07
CA SER A 84 2.90 5.94 -1.42
C SER A 84 3.21 4.98 -0.27
N LEU A 85 3.34 5.50 0.95
CA LEU A 85 3.56 4.66 2.14
C LEU A 85 2.35 3.80 2.47
N HIS A 86 1.14 4.34 2.33
CA HIS A 86 -0.09 3.59 2.53
C HIS A 86 -0.17 2.38 1.58
N ASP A 87 0.10 2.60 0.28
CA ASP A 87 0.06 1.55 -0.73
C ASP A 87 1.14 0.48 -0.47
N ALA A 88 2.36 0.90 -0.13
CA ALA A 88 3.44 -0.01 0.25
C ALA A 88 3.06 -0.89 1.45
N LEU A 89 2.47 -0.31 2.50
CA LEU A 89 2.01 -1.04 3.68
C LEU A 89 0.86 -2.01 3.33
N CYS A 90 -0.03 -1.63 2.42
CA CYS A 90 -1.09 -2.51 1.93
C CYS A 90 -0.54 -3.72 1.19
N VAL A 91 0.48 -3.55 0.33
CA VAL A 91 1.16 -4.65 -0.37
C VAL A 91 1.89 -5.56 0.61
N LEU A 92 2.65 -4.99 1.55
CA LEU A 92 3.36 -5.76 2.58
C LEU A 92 2.39 -6.57 3.46
N ARG A 93 1.24 -5.99 3.81
CA ARG A 93 0.18 -6.70 4.55
C ARG A 93 -0.33 -7.91 3.78
N CYS A 94 -0.53 -7.80 2.46
CA CYS A 94 -0.93 -8.93 1.63
C CYS A 94 0.14 -10.04 1.63
N LEU A 95 1.42 -9.68 1.55
CA LEU A 95 2.54 -10.63 1.57
C LEU A 95 2.71 -11.34 2.91
N VAL A 96 2.52 -10.63 4.02
CA VAL A 96 2.55 -11.22 5.36
C VAL A 96 1.42 -12.24 5.54
N LYS A 97 0.23 -11.97 4.98
CA LYS A 97 -0.92 -12.89 5.03
C LYS A 97 -0.76 -14.08 4.07
N LYS A 98 -0.31 -13.85 2.85
CA LYS A 98 -0.11 -14.87 1.81
C LYS A 98 1.22 -14.63 1.11
N ARG A 99 2.16 -15.57 1.28
CA ARG A 99 3.49 -15.52 0.69
C ARG A 99 3.48 -16.00 -0.77
N PHE A 100 2.79 -15.24 -1.62
CA PHE A 100 2.72 -15.50 -3.06
C PHE A 100 2.80 -14.18 -3.82
N LEU A 101 3.54 -14.18 -4.92
CA LEU A 101 3.76 -13.02 -5.78
C LEU A 101 3.57 -13.43 -7.24
N THR A 102 3.04 -12.51 -8.03
CA THR A 102 2.94 -12.61 -9.48
C THR A 102 3.62 -11.39 -10.10
N PRO A 103 4.19 -11.51 -11.30
CA PRO A 103 4.68 -10.35 -12.04
C PRO A 103 3.53 -9.36 -12.30
N GLY A 104 3.85 -8.07 -12.38
CA GLY A 104 2.92 -7.00 -12.71
C GLY A 104 2.93 -6.67 -14.21
N GLY A 105 2.56 -5.43 -14.57
CA GLY A 105 2.71 -4.92 -15.93
C GLY A 105 1.88 -5.66 -16.99
N GLY A 106 0.77 -6.28 -16.62
CA GLY A 106 -0.06 -7.08 -17.54
C GLY A 106 0.50 -8.48 -17.86
N ALA A 107 1.61 -8.90 -17.23
CA ALA A 107 2.20 -10.21 -17.48
C ALA A 107 1.26 -11.40 -17.18
N PRO A 108 0.50 -11.41 -16.06
CA PRO A 108 -0.47 -12.46 -15.79
C PRO A 108 -1.58 -12.53 -16.85
N GLU A 109 -2.10 -11.37 -17.27
CA GLU A 109 -3.15 -11.26 -18.26
C GLU A 109 -2.68 -11.75 -19.64
N MET A 110 -1.44 -11.39 -20.04
CA MET A 110 -0.82 -11.93 -21.25
C MET A 110 -0.63 -13.44 -21.18
N ARG A 111 -0.23 -13.97 -20.02
CA ARG A 111 -0.06 -15.42 -19.85
C ARG A 111 -1.39 -16.15 -19.96
N ILE A 112 -2.44 -15.59 -19.34
CA ILE A 112 -3.79 -16.14 -19.42
C ILE A 112 -4.31 -16.10 -20.86
N SER A 113 -4.14 -14.99 -21.57
CA SER A 113 -4.53 -14.89 -22.99
C SER A 113 -3.87 -15.99 -23.83
N TYR A 114 -2.56 -16.20 -23.65
CA TYR A 114 -1.82 -17.23 -24.38
C TYR A 114 -2.32 -18.66 -24.10
N GLU A 115 -2.48 -19.03 -22.82
CA GLU A 115 -2.94 -20.38 -22.45
C GLU A 115 -4.39 -20.64 -22.86
N LEU A 116 -5.26 -19.64 -22.71
CA LEU A 116 -6.66 -19.75 -23.14
C LEU A 116 -6.77 -19.83 -24.66
N SER A 117 -5.93 -19.11 -25.41
CA SER A 117 -5.89 -19.22 -26.88
C SER A 117 -5.51 -20.63 -27.32
N LYS A 118 -4.50 -21.24 -26.69
CA LYS A 118 -4.14 -22.64 -26.94
C LYS A 118 -5.26 -23.61 -26.58
N TRP A 119 -5.93 -23.38 -25.45
CA TRP A 119 -7.04 -24.22 -25.06
C TRP A 119 -8.21 -24.10 -26.04
N ALA A 120 -8.49 -22.90 -26.54
CA ALA A 120 -9.51 -22.65 -27.55
C ALA A 120 -9.26 -23.45 -28.84
N ASP A 121 -8.00 -23.64 -29.26
CA ASP A 121 -7.64 -24.48 -30.43
C ASP A 121 -8.03 -25.96 -30.25
N THR A 122 -8.15 -26.44 -29.01
CA THR A 122 -8.56 -27.83 -28.71
C THR A 122 -10.07 -28.03 -28.65
N LEU A 123 -10.83 -26.94 -28.57
CA LEU A 123 -12.29 -26.97 -28.45
C LEU A 123 -12.96 -26.93 -29.82
N LEU A 124 -14.18 -27.46 -29.90
CA LEU A 124 -14.97 -27.49 -31.14
C LEU A 124 -16.21 -26.59 -31.02
N GLY A 125 -16.61 -26.03 -32.16
CA GLY A 125 -17.82 -25.24 -32.28
C GLY A 125 -17.78 -23.94 -31.47
N MET A 126 -18.92 -23.58 -30.87
CA MET A 126 -19.12 -22.29 -30.21
C MET A 126 -18.18 -22.07 -29.01
N HIS A 127 -17.81 -23.13 -28.29
CA HIS A 127 -16.92 -23.03 -27.13
C HIS A 127 -15.54 -22.49 -27.49
N SER A 128 -14.97 -22.90 -28.63
CA SER A 128 -13.68 -22.39 -29.11
C SER A 128 -13.73 -20.87 -29.31
N TYR A 129 -14.78 -20.38 -29.96
CA TYR A 129 -14.96 -18.96 -30.25
C TYR A 129 -15.10 -18.14 -28.95
N CYS A 130 -15.91 -18.61 -28.00
CA CYS A 130 -16.09 -17.91 -26.72
C CYS A 130 -14.79 -17.84 -25.90
N VAL A 131 -14.03 -18.93 -25.81
CA VAL A 131 -12.77 -18.94 -25.06
C VAL A 131 -11.72 -18.06 -25.73
N ARG A 132 -11.65 -18.06 -27.07
CA ARG A 132 -10.75 -17.17 -27.82
C ARG A 132 -11.08 -15.69 -27.60
N ALA A 133 -12.36 -15.32 -27.67
CA ALA A 133 -12.78 -13.95 -27.41
C ALA A 133 -12.43 -13.50 -25.98
N PHE A 134 -12.55 -14.41 -25.00
CA PHE A 134 -12.14 -14.11 -23.63
C PHE A 134 -10.62 -13.96 -23.49
N ALA A 135 -9.83 -14.81 -24.16
CA ALA A 135 -8.37 -14.67 -24.21
C ALA A 135 -7.97 -13.29 -24.74
N GLU A 136 -8.53 -12.88 -25.88
CA GLU A 136 -8.28 -11.57 -26.49
C GLU A 136 -8.70 -10.42 -25.55
N ALA A 137 -9.82 -10.56 -24.84
CA ALA A 137 -10.28 -9.55 -23.88
C ALA A 137 -9.30 -9.32 -22.72
N MET A 138 -8.54 -10.35 -22.29
CA MET A 138 -7.55 -10.20 -21.23
C MET A 138 -6.42 -9.23 -21.63
N GLU A 139 -6.14 -9.08 -22.93
CA GLU A 139 -5.08 -8.19 -23.41
C GLU A 139 -5.44 -6.71 -23.32
N VAL A 140 -6.69 -6.36 -22.95
CA VAL A 140 -7.08 -4.97 -22.71
C VAL A 140 -6.22 -4.32 -21.62
N VAL A 141 -5.81 -5.07 -20.59
CA VAL A 141 -5.01 -4.55 -19.49
C VAL A 141 -3.62 -4.09 -19.96
N PRO A 142 -2.78 -4.94 -20.58
CA PRO A 142 -1.50 -4.49 -21.14
C PRO A 142 -1.68 -3.46 -22.26
N TYR A 143 -2.72 -3.56 -23.08
CA TYR A 143 -3.00 -2.56 -24.11
C TYR A 143 -3.22 -1.17 -23.49
N THR A 144 -4.10 -1.04 -22.50
CA THR A 144 -4.37 0.23 -21.82
C THR A 144 -3.18 0.72 -21.00
N LEU A 145 -2.39 -0.17 -20.40
CA LEU A 145 -1.14 0.23 -19.73
C LEU A 145 -0.14 0.86 -20.72
N ALA A 146 0.00 0.27 -21.92
CA ALA A 146 0.86 0.82 -22.97
C ALA A 146 0.36 2.19 -23.45
N GLU A 147 -0.95 2.36 -23.67
CA GLU A 147 -1.53 3.64 -24.06
C GLU A 147 -1.31 4.73 -22.99
N ASN A 148 -1.54 4.39 -21.72
CA ASN A 148 -1.33 5.32 -20.60
C ASN A 148 0.14 5.71 -20.43
N ALA A 149 1.06 4.83 -20.82
CA ALA A 149 2.50 5.11 -20.86
C ALA A 149 2.96 5.87 -22.12
N GLY A 150 2.06 6.12 -23.08
CA GLY A 150 2.38 6.78 -24.35
C GLY A 150 3.14 5.91 -25.35
N LEU A 151 3.09 4.58 -25.20
CA LEU A 151 3.72 3.61 -26.10
C LEU A 151 2.79 3.21 -27.25
N ASP A 152 3.34 2.63 -28.32
CA ASP A 152 2.53 1.98 -29.37
C ASP A 152 1.96 0.67 -28.82
N ALA A 153 0.70 0.72 -28.36
CA ALA A 153 0.04 -0.39 -27.71
C ALA A 153 -0.08 -1.64 -28.60
N ILE A 154 -0.23 -1.48 -29.91
CA ILE A 154 -0.32 -2.60 -30.85
C ILE A 154 1.03 -3.31 -30.94
N GLN A 155 2.11 -2.56 -31.06
CA GLN A 155 3.46 -3.14 -31.10
C GLN A 155 3.80 -3.83 -29.78
N VAL A 156 3.52 -3.19 -28.65
CA VAL A 156 3.81 -3.74 -27.32
C VAL A 156 3.07 -5.05 -27.07
N VAL A 157 1.75 -5.09 -27.32
CA VAL A 157 0.97 -6.32 -27.12
C VAL A 157 1.43 -7.43 -28.06
N THR A 158 1.76 -7.10 -29.31
CA THR A 158 2.30 -8.07 -30.28
C THR A 158 3.65 -8.65 -29.83
N GLU A 159 4.55 -7.79 -29.34
CA GLU A 159 5.82 -8.23 -28.77
C GLU A 159 5.61 -9.13 -27.55
N LEU A 160 4.73 -8.74 -26.62
CA LEU A 160 4.43 -9.53 -25.44
C LEU A 160 3.84 -10.90 -25.80
N ARG A 161 2.96 -11.00 -26.80
CA ARG A 161 2.47 -12.29 -27.31
C ARG A 161 3.61 -13.20 -27.74
N ASN A 162 4.56 -12.67 -28.51
CA ASN A 162 5.72 -13.43 -28.98
C ASN A 162 6.61 -13.91 -27.83
N ARG A 163 6.87 -13.05 -26.84
CA ARG A 163 7.68 -13.38 -25.66
C ARG A 163 7.02 -14.44 -24.79
N HIS A 164 5.71 -14.34 -24.54
CA HIS A 164 4.96 -15.37 -23.81
C HIS A 164 4.92 -16.69 -24.58
N ALA A 165 4.85 -16.64 -25.92
CA ALA A 165 4.95 -17.81 -26.77
C ALA A 165 6.34 -18.47 -26.74
N ALA A 166 7.40 -17.67 -26.58
CA ALA A 166 8.77 -18.14 -26.38
C ALA A 166 9.03 -18.68 -24.96
N GLY A 167 8.05 -18.62 -24.06
CA GLY A 167 8.13 -19.16 -22.70
C GLY A 167 8.47 -18.14 -21.61
N GLU A 168 8.58 -16.85 -21.93
CA GLU A 168 8.82 -15.79 -20.96
C GLU A 168 7.55 -15.44 -20.16
N MET A 169 7.21 -16.25 -19.15
CA MET A 169 5.94 -16.12 -18.40
C MET A 169 5.82 -14.83 -17.58
N ALA A 170 6.93 -14.14 -17.30
CA ALA A 170 6.97 -12.92 -16.51
C ALA A 170 7.09 -11.63 -17.35
N ALA A 171 7.04 -11.74 -18.68
CA ALA A 171 7.13 -10.59 -19.56
C ALA A 171 5.89 -9.68 -19.41
N GLY A 172 6.11 -8.41 -19.06
CA GLY A 172 5.09 -7.38 -18.94
C GLY A 172 5.65 -6.02 -19.34
N ILE A 173 4.82 -4.99 -19.21
CA ILE A 173 5.14 -3.60 -19.49
C ILE A 173 5.83 -2.98 -18.28
N ASN A 174 6.85 -2.15 -18.53
CA ASN A 174 7.59 -1.38 -17.54
C ASN A 174 7.48 0.11 -17.83
#